data_AF-A0A5S4F702-F1
#
_entry.id   AF-A0A5S4F702-F1
#
_cell.length_a   1.000
_cell.length_b   1.000
_cell.length_c   1.000
_cell.angle_alpha   90.00
_cell.angle_beta   90.00
_cell.angle_gamma   90.00
#
_symmetry.space_group_name_H-M   'P 1'
#
loop_
_entity.id
_entity.type
_entity.pdbx_description
1 polymer ?
#
loop_
_entity_poly.entity_id
_entity_poly.type
_entity_poly.pdbx_seq_one_letter_code
_entity_poly.pdbx_strand_id
1 'polypeptide(L)'
;PTPTATATTKGLFTPLKYKLSLKGQRQQTNYFCVPASSSMSLSTFGISVSQSTLAKKMKTTASAGTKGSNALPVINAYVKSRGYKYTSPTDADGNAIVLMNRVSGNIGDLHRAPVLAVWMEKLPWNKGKIKGTKVGHAIIAYGYDKTAGTITVYDPWKPTGGAHTISAATLAGILQPAGNMYYLSKL
;
A
#
# COMPACT_ATOMS: atom_id res chain seq x y z
N PRO A 1 -36.42 23.39 -10.08
CA PRO A 1 -35.57 22.31 -10.65
C PRO A 1 -34.19 22.32 -9.98
N THR A 2 -34.01 21.44 -8.99
CA THR A 2 -32.74 21.23 -8.29
C THR A 2 -32.03 20.06 -8.99
N PRO A 3 -30.75 20.18 -9.38
CA PRO A 3 -30.08 19.10 -10.10
C PRO A 3 -29.81 17.93 -9.15
N THR A 4 -30.40 16.78 -9.46
CA THR A 4 -30.10 15.49 -8.86
C THR A 4 -28.63 15.16 -9.10
N ALA A 5 -27.84 15.08 -8.02
CA ALA A 5 -26.47 14.61 -8.09
C ALA A 5 -26.47 13.14 -8.52
N THR A 6 -25.93 12.86 -9.71
CA THR A 6 -25.65 11.51 -10.17
C THR A 6 -24.54 10.92 -9.31
N ALA A 7 -24.92 10.18 -8.26
CA ALA A 7 -24.02 9.31 -7.55
C ALA A 7 -23.46 8.29 -8.55
N THR A 8 -22.16 8.39 -8.81
CA THR A 8 -21.44 7.48 -9.69
C THR A 8 -21.54 6.08 -9.12
N THR A 9 -21.99 5.11 -9.93
CA THR A 9 -22.18 3.66 -9.63
C THR A 9 -20.90 2.90 -9.27
N LYS A 10 -19.82 3.61 -8.93
CA LYS A 10 -18.46 3.12 -8.68
C LYS A 10 -18.34 2.57 -7.25
N GLY A 11 -19.09 1.51 -6.96
CA GLY A 11 -19.09 0.87 -5.64
C GLY A 11 -20.08 -0.28 -5.47
N LEU A 12 -21.04 -0.44 -6.40
CA LEU A 12 -22.05 -1.50 -6.31
C LEU A 12 -21.51 -2.92 -6.61
N PHE A 13 -20.36 -3.03 -7.30
CA PHE A 13 -19.78 -4.32 -7.72
C PHE A 13 -18.55 -4.75 -6.93
N THR A 14 -18.00 -3.91 -6.05
CA THR A 14 -16.84 -4.27 -5.25
C THR A 14 -17.24 -5.35 -4.24
N PRO A 15 -16.66 -6.57 -4.27
CA PRO A 15 -17.03 -7.64 -3.34
C PRO A 15 -16.92 -7.18 -1.89
N LEU A 16 -17.73 -7.74 -0.98
CA LEU A 16 -17.62 -7.44 0.45
C LEU A 16 -16.29 -7.90 1.05
N LYS A 17 -15.70 -8.94 0.46
CA LYS A 17 -14.41 -9.51 0.86
C LYS A 17 -13.69 -10.00 -0.38
N TYR A 18 -12.41 -9.71 -0.48
CA TYR A 18 -11.58 -10.17 -1.59
C TYR A 18 -10.11 -10.22 -1.16
N LYS A 19 -9.36 -11.17 -1.73
CA LYS A 19 -7.93 -11.34 -1.47
C LYS A 19 -7.23 -11.77 -2.74
N LEU A 20 -6.21 -11.02 -3.15
CA LEU A 20 -5.35 -11.34 -4.27
C LEU A 20 -4.43 -12.50 -3.93
N SER A 21 -4.12 -13.32 -4.93
CA SER A 21 -2.95 -14.20 -4.85
C SER A 21 -1.69 -13.34 -4.95
N LEU A 22 -1.00 -13.14 -3.83
CA LEU A 22 0.23 -12.36 -3.76
C LEU A 22 1.37 -13.22 -3.24
N LYS A 23 2.45 -13.34 -4.03
CA LYS A 23 3.69 -13.95 -3.55
C LYS A 23 4.46 -12.94 -2.71
N GLY A 24 4.41 -13.12 -1.39
CA GLY A 24 5.12 -12.28 -0.44
C GLY A 24 6.64 -12.27 -0.66
N GLN A 25 7.26 -11.10 -0.48
CA GLN A 25 8.70 -10.91 -0.61
C GLN A 25 9.25 -10.20 0.63
N ARG A 26 10.29 -10.77 1.24
CA ARG A 26 11.06 -10.09 2.29
C ARG A 26 11.94 -9.01 1.68
N GLN A 27 12.11 -7.90 2.39
CA GLN A 27 13.08 -6.86 1.99
C GLN A 27 14.50 -7.43 2.06
N GLN A 28 15.31 -7.18 1.03
CA GLN A 28 16.69 -7.69 0.97
C GLN A 28 17.58 -7.06 2.05
N THR A 29 17.41 -5.76 2.31
CA THR A 29 18.13 -4.98 3.32
C THR A 29 17.15 -4.25 4.25
N ASN A 30 17.63 -3.67 5.36
CA ASN A 30 16.79 -2.95 6.33
C ASN A 30 16.14 -1.67 5.77
N TYR A 31 16.56 -1.18 4.62
CA TYR A 31 16.10 0.06 4.00
C TYR A 31 15.37 -0.17 2.65
N PHE A 32 15.02 -1.43 2.33
CA PHE A 32 14.36 -1.83 1.08
C PHE A 32 12.84 -2.08 1.21
N CYS A 33 12.20 -1.61 2.27
CA CYS A 33 10.75 -1.80 2.45
C CYS A 33 9.93 -1.25 1.26
N VAL A 34 10.27 -0.07 0.73
CA VAL A 34 9.58 0.52 -0.44
C VAL A 34 9.87 -0.27 -1.73
N PRO A 35 11.12 -0.60 -2.11
CA PRO A 35 11.39 -1.48 -3.25
C PRO A 35 10.71 -2.85 -3.16
N ALA A 36 10.69 -3.48 -1.98
CA ALA A 36 10.04 -4.78 -1.76
C ALA A 36 8.53 -4.69 -1.98
N SER A 37 7.86 -3.75 -1.30
CA SER A 37 6.42 -3.53 -1.43
C SER A 37 6.03 -3.10 -2.85
N SER A 38 6.87 -2.29 -3.52
CA SER A 38 6.65 -1.89 -4.91
C SER A 38 6.82 -3.04 -5.89
N SER A 39 7.80 -3.93 -5.70
CA SER A 39 7.97 -5.14 -6.52
C SER A 39 6.75 -6.06 -6.39
N MET A 40 6.28 -6.29 -5.16
CA MET A 40 5.04 -7.03 -4.91
C MET A 40 3.82 -6.37 -5.57
N SER A 41 3.68 -5.04 -5.48
CA SER A 41 2.59 -4.30 -6.12
C SER A 41 2.62 -4.43 -7.64
N LEU A 42 3.78 -4.22 -8.27
CA LEU A 42 3.98 -4.36 -9.72
C LEU A 42 3.73 -5.79 -10.22
N SER A 43 3.98 -6.81 -9.39
CA SER A 43 3.68 -8.20 -9.74
C SER A 43 2.19 -8.43 -9.99
N THR A 44 1.29 -7.63 -9.40
CA THR A 44 -0.16 -7.70 -9.66
C THR A 44 -0.55 -7.19 -11.05
N PHE A 45 0.38 -6.53 -11.75
CA PHE A 45 0.28 -6.20 -13.18
C PHE A 45 1.00 -7.23 -14.06
N GLY A 46 1.53 -8.32 -13.51
CA GLY A 46 2.41 -9.23 -14.24
C GLY A 46 3.76 -8.59 -14.60
N ILE A 47 4.19 -7.55 -13.87
CA ILE A 47 5.49 -6.90 -14.06
C ILE A 47 6.46 -7.47 -13.04
N SER A 48 7.49 -8.17 -13.53
CA SER A 48 8.58 -8.68 -12.70
C SER A 48 9.74 -7.70 -12.69
N VAL A 49 10.09 -7.17 -11.52
CA VAL A 49 11.25 -6.29 -11.32
C VAL A 49 11.84 -6.53 -9.93
N SER A 50 13.17 -6.61 -9.85
CA SER A 50 13.86 -6.89 -8.60
C SER A 50 13.86 -5.67 -7.67
N GLN A 51 14.01 -5.94 -6.36
CA GLN A 51 14.15 -4.89 -5.36
C GLN A 51 15.41 -4.04 -5.59
N SER A 52 16.52 -4.65 -6.02
CA SER A 52 17.76 -3.91 -6.32
C SER A 52 17.61 -2.95 -7.51
N THR A 53 16.92 -3.38 -8.58
CA THR A 53 16.62 -2.51 -9.72
C THR A 53 15.72 -1.35 -9.31
N LEU A 54 14.66 -1.62 -8.54
CA LEU A 54 13.78 -0.57 -8.02
C LEU A 54 14.55 0.37 -7.07
N ALA A 55 15.35 -0.17 -6.15
CA ALA A 55 16.13 0.62 -5.21
C ALA A 55 17.05 1.62 -5.91
N LYS A 56 17.75 1.17 -6.97
CA LYS A 56 18.59 2.04 -7.81
C LYS A 56 17.77 3.15 -8.48
N LYS A 57 16.66 2.80 -9.14
CA LYS A 57 15.78 3.77 -9.83
C LYS A 57 15.15 4.77 -8.86
N MET A 58 14.78 4.32 -7.66
CA MET A 58 14.14 5.11 -6.61
C MET A 58 15.15 5.86 -5.72
N LYS A 59 16.45 5.82 -6.05
CA LYS A 59 17.53 6.48 -5.29
C LYS A 59 17.51 6.11 -3.80
N THR A 60 17.34 4.82 -3.54
CA THR A 60 17.25 4.28 -2.18
C THR A 60 18.63 4.24 -1.55
N THR A 61 18.77 4.76 -0.32
CA THR A 61 20.06 4.77 0.40
C THR A 61 19.95 4.07 1.74
N ALA A 62 21.09 3.63 2.29
CA ALA A 62 21.14 2.99 3.60
C ALA A 62 20.71 3.93 4.75
N SER A 63 21.01 5.23 4.61
CA SER A 63 20.73 6.23 5.64
C SER A 63 19.29 6.76 5.63
N ALA A 64 18.64 6.82 4.46
CA ALA A 64 17.34 7.49 4.30
C ALA A 64 16.23 6.58 3.75
N GLY A 65 16.54 5.34 3.36
CA GLY A 65 15.60 4.48 2.65
C GLY A 65 15.17 5.10 1.33
N THR A 66 13.87 5.01 1.02
CA THR A 66 13.29 5.55 -0.22
C THR A 66 12.29 6.64 0.10
N LYS A 67 12.49 7.83 -0.48
CA LYS A 67 11.51 8.93 -0.40
C LYS A 67 10.35 8.68 -1.38
N GLY A 68 9.12 8.99 -0.98
CA GLY A 68 7.93 8.86 -1.83
C GLY A 68 8.04 9.64 -3.15
N SER A 69 8.68 10.82 -3.12
CA SER A 69 8.95 11.65 -4.31
C SER A 69 9.87 10.97 -5.33
N ASN A 70 10.72 10.03 -4.91
CA ASN A 70 11.53 9.22 -5.81
C ASN A 70 10.81 7.94 -6.24
N ALA A 71 9.99 7.35 -5.36
CA ALA A 71 9.29 6.10 -5.65
C ALA A 71 8.17 6.28 -6.69
N LEU A 72 7.32 7.30 -6.52
CA LEU A 72 6.13 7.49 -7.35
C LEU A 72 6.42 7.60 -8.86
N PRO A 73 7.39 8.43 -9.31
CA PRO A 73 7.70 8.50 -10.75
C PRO A 73 8.18 7.17 -11.32
N VAL A 74 8.97 6.41 -10.54
CA VAL A 74 9.49 5.10 -10.96
C VAL A 74 8.37 4.08 -11.11
N ILE A 75 7.47 3.97 -10.13
CA ILE A 75 6.35 3.02 -10.19
C ILE A 75 5.41 3.40 -11.34
N ASN A 76 5.12 4.70 -11.49
CA ASN A 76 4.27 5.20 -12.58
C ASN A 76 4.83 4.90 -13.97
N ALA A 77 6.16 4.93 -14.15
CA ALA A 77 6.77 4.56 -15.42
C ALA A 77 6.48 3.10 -15.83
N TYR A 78 6.30 2.19 -14.85
CA TYR A 78 5.95 0.80 -15.13
C TYR A 78 4.46 0.59 -15.44
N VAL A 79 3.56 1.34 -14.80
CA VAL A 79 2.12 1.10 -14.93
C VAL A 79 1.41 2.00 -15.94
N LYS A 80 2.06 3.06 -16.42
CA LYS A 80 1.48 3.97 -17.41
C LYS A 80 1.03 3.25 -18.69
N SER A 81 1.85 2.35 -19.23
CA SER A 81 1.50 1.56 -20.43
C SER A 81 0.36 0.56 -20.19
N ARG A 82 -0.01 0.33 -18.93
CA ARG A 82 -1.15 -0.50 -18.53
C ARG A 82 -2.42 0.33 -18.30
N GLY A 83 -2.38 1.64 -18.52
CA GLY A 83 -3.52 2.53 -18.31
C GLY A 83 -3.78 2.87 -16.84
N TYR A 84 -2.74 2.91 -16.01
CA TYR A 84 -2.87 3.24 -14.59
C TYR A 84 -1.89 4.31 -14.13
N LYS A 85 -2.22 4.92 -12.99
CA LYS A 85 -1.40 5.90 -12.29
C LYS A 85 -1.53 5.72 -10.78
N TYR A 86 -0.39 5.78 -10.10
CA TYR A 86 -0.26 5.92 -8.68
C TYR A 86 -0.22 7.39 -8.26
N THR A 87 -0.99 7.72 -7.23
CA THR A 87 -0.94 8.98 -6.48
C THR A 87 -0.63 8.71 -5.01
N SER A 88 -0.26 9.74 -4.25
CA SER A 88 -0.04 9.64 -2.79
C SER A 88 -0.90 10.63 -2.02
N PRO A 89 -2.23 10.42 -1.98
CA PRO A 89 -3.14 11.27 -1.24
C PRO A 89 -3.08 10.96 0.26
N THR A 90 -3.61 11.88 1.07
CA THR A 90 -3.50 11.86 2.53
C THR A 90 -4.86 11.77 3.26
N ASP A 91 -5.95 11.72 2.50
CA ASP A 91 -7.34 11.65 2.98
C ASP A 91 -7.71 10.36 3.72
N ALA A 92 -6.85 9.34 3.68
CA ALA A 92 -7.00 8.11 4.46
C ALA A 92 -6.36 8.19 5.86
N ASP A 93 -5.58 9.23 6.17
CA ASP A 93 -4.92 9.42 7.46
C ASP A 93 -5.97 9.55 8.58
N GLY A 94 -5.95 8.62 9.54
CA GLY A 94 -6.95 8.53 10.59
C GLY A 94 -8.37 8.20 10.12
N ASN A 95 -8.60 7.99 8.82
CA ASN A 95 -9.93 7.76 8.25
C ASN A 95 -10.08 6.32 7.72
N ALA A 96 -10.62 5.45 8.59
CA ALA A 96 -10.81 4.03 8.30
C ALA A 96 -11.74 3.77 7.10
N ILE A 97 -12.78 4.59 6.93
CA ILE A 97 -13.76 4.45 5.85
C ILE A 97 -13.10 4.75 4.50
N VAL A 98 -12.37 5.87 4.42
CA VAL A 98 -11.63 6.24 3.21
C VAL A 98 -10.55 5.21 2.89
N LEU A 99 -9.82 4.73 3.90
CA LEU A 99 -8.84 3.66 3.73
C LEU A 99 -9.48 2.38 3.17
N MET A 100 -10.57 1.90 3.76
CA MET A 100 -11.27 0.70 3.30
C MET A 100 -11.80 0.87 1.87
N ASN A 101 -12.36 2.03 1.53
CA ASN A 101 -12.83 2.31 0.17
C ASN A 101 -11.68 2.28 -0.85
N ARG A 102 -10.53 2.86 -0.52
CA ARG A 102 -9.34 2.88 -1.40
C ARG A 102 -8.75 1.48 -1.59
N VAL A 103 -8.58 0.76 -0.49
CA VAL A 103 -8.03 -0.60 -0.50
C VAL A 103 -8.97 -1.53 -1.25
N SER A 104 -10.27 -1.50 -0.96
CA SER A 104 -11.24 -2.35 -1.66
C SER A 104 -11.42 -1.99 -3.13
N GLY A 105 -11.36 -0.70 -3.50
CA GLY A 105 -11.38 -0.32 -4.92
C GLY A 105 -10.13 -0.80 -5.67
N ASN A 106 -8.94 -0.69 -5.08
CA ASN A 106 -7.71 -1.18 -5.70
C ASN A 106 -7.69 -2.72 -5.82
N ILE A 107 -8.06 -3.41 -4.74
CA ILE A 107 -7.95 -4.87 -4.65
C ILE A 107 -9.15 -5.57 -5.31
N GLY A 108 -10.37 -5.13 -5.02
CA GLY A 108 -11.60 -5.75 -5.50
C GLY A 108 -11.96 -5.34 -6.93
N ASP A 109 -11.83 -4.06 -7.28
CA ASP A 109 -12.21 -3.61 -8.62
C ASP A 109 -11.03 -3.68 -9.59
N LEU A 110 -9.88 -3.10 -9.22
CA LEU A 110 -8.72 -3.03 -10.11
C LEU A 110 -7.88 -4.31 -10.10
N HIS A 111 -8.08 -5.19 -9.12
CA HIS A 111 -7.28 -6.39 -8.92
C HIS A 111 -5.78 -6.10 -8.73
N ARG A 112 -5.46 -4.98 -8.06
CA ARG A 112 -4.08 -4.51 -7.81
C ARG A 112 -3.86 -4.25 -6.33
N ALA A 113 -2.67 -4.57 -5.86
CA ALA A 113 -2.30 -4.44 -4.45
C ALA A 113 -1.60 -3.09 -4.18
N PRO A 114 -2.21 -2.15 -3.44
CA PRO A 114 -1.59 -0.85 -3.14
C PRO A 114 -0.51 -0.96 -2.06
N VAL A 115 0.53 -0.11 -2.17
CA VAL A 115 1.56 0.06 -1.14
C VAL A 115 1.06 1.09 -0.11
N LEU A 116 1.27 0.83 1.18
CA LEU A 116 0.91 1.71 2.28
C LEU A 116 2.16 2.15 3.03
N ALA A 117 2.27 3.44 3.35
CA ALA A 117 3.31 3.92 4.26
C ALA A 117 2.75 4.02 5.67
N VAL A 118 3.45 3.39 6.62
CA VAL A 118 3.02 3.24 8.02
C VAL A 118 4.15 3.60 8.98
N TRP A 119 3.79 3.97 10.20
CA TRP A 119 4.72 4.05 11.31
C TRP A 119 4.99 2.65 11.85
N MET A 120 6.21 2.18 11.62
CA MET A 120 6.64 0.81 11.87
C MET A 120 6.47 0.39 13.32
N GLU A 121 6.80 1.31 14.24
CA GLU A 121 6.72 1.10 15.68
C GLU A 121 5.28 0.96 16.17
N LYS A 122 4.30 1.42 15.38
CA LYS A 122 2.88 1.35 15.72
C LYS A 122 2.17 0.12 15.14
N LEU A 123 2.85 -0.67 14.31
CA LEU A 123 2.29 -1.92 13.81
C LEU A 123 2.10 -2.91 14.98
N PRO A 124 0.94 -3.57 15.12
CA PRO A 124 0.66 -4.44 16.27
C PRO A 124 1.70 -5.55 16.48
N TRP A 125 2.19 -6.16 15.40
CA TRP A 125 3.20 -7.24 15.44
C TRP A 125 4.63 -6.75 15.75
N ASN A 126 4.84 -5.43 15.77
CA ASN A 126 6.11 -4.77 16.06
C ASN A 126 6.17 -4.18 17.48
N LYS A 127 5.11 -4.30 18.27
CA LYS A 127 5.05 -3.78 19.65
C LYS A 127 6.26 -4.25 20.46
N GLY A 128 7.02 -3.29 21.01
CA GLY A 128 8.21 -3.54 21.84
C GLY A 128 9.47 -3.98 21.07
N LYS A 129 9.43 -4.09 19.74
CA LYS A 129 10.54 -4.60 18.91
C LYS A 129 11.27 -3.54 18.10
N ILE A 130 10.65 -2.36 17.94
CA ILE A 130 11.24 -1.23 17.23
C ILE A 130 11.79 -0.25 18.25
N LYS A 131 13.06 0.12 18.11
CA LYS A 131 13.68 1.20 18.87
C LYS A 131 13.52 2.50 18.08
N GLY A 132 13.00 3.55 18.72
CA GLY A 132 12.79 4.87 18.12
C GLY A 132 11.32 5.23 17.93
N THR A 133 11.07 6.49 17.59
CA THR A 133 9.75 7.04 17.29
C THR A 133 9.74 7.54 15.85
N LYS A 134 8.59 7.43 15.16
CA LYS A 134 8.44 7.83 13.75
C LYS A 134 9.36 7.05 12.81
N VAL A 135 9.42 5.74 12.96
CA VAL A 135 10.20 4.86 12.07
C VAL A 135 9.35 4.58 10.83
N GLY A 136 9.68 5.20 9.71
CA GLY A 136 8.91 5.03 8.48
C GLY A 136 9.07 3.64 7.86
N HIS A 137 7.97 3.05 7.41
CA HIS A 137 7.95 1.72 6.77
C HIS A 137 6.91 1.60 5.67
N ALA A 138 7.11 0.67 4.74
CA ALA A 138 6.20 0.40 3.64
C ALA A 138 5.76 -1.06 3.63
N ILE A 139 4.44 -1.27 3.66
CA ILE A 139 3.78 -2.58 3.57
C ILE A 139 2.86 -2.61 2.35
N ILE A 140 2.30 -3.77 2.02
CA ILE A 140 1.36 -3.90 0.90
C ILE A 140 0.03 -4.46 1.37
N ALA A 141 -1.09 -3.85 0.96
CA ALA A 141 -2.42 -4.42 1.16
C ALA A 141 -2.78 -5.31 -0.03
N TYR A 142 -3.32 -6.51 0.26
CA TYR A 142 -3.64 -7.48 -0.78
C TYR A 142 -4.91 -8.29 -0.47
N GLY A 143 -5.60 -8.00 0.63
CA GLY A 143 -6.97 -8.44 0.85
C GLY A 143 -7.73 -7.49 1.77
N TYR A 144 -9.04 -7.65 1.82
CA TYR A 144 -9.91 -6.91 2.74
C TYR A 144 -11.18 -7.72 3.04
N ASP A 145 -11.79 -7.37 4.17
CA ASP A 145 -13.13 -7.81 4.57
C ASP A 145 -13.88 -6.60 5.11
N LYS A 146 -14.86 -6.10 4.34
CA LYS A 146 -15.69 -4.94 4.70
C LYS A 146 -16.63 -5.26 5.88
N THR A 147 -17.03 -6.53 6.04
CA THR A 147 -17.93 -6.95 7.12
C THR A 147 -17.19 -7.02 8.46
N ALA A 148 -15.96 -7.52 8.45
CA ALA A 148 -15.10 -7.54 9.63
C ALA A 148 -14.35 -6.22 9.85
N GLY A 149 -14.36 -5.29 8.89
CA GLY A 149 -13.60 -4.04 8.94
C GLY A 149 -12.09 -4.27 8.95
N THR A 150 -11.59 -5.31 8.29
CA THR A 150 -10.17 -5.70 8.31
C THR A 150 -9.51 -5.66 6.94
N ILE A 151 -8.20 -5.46 6.95
CA ILE A 151 -7.34 -5.44 5.76
C ILE A 151 -6.25 -6.48 5.96
N THR A 152 -6.05 -7.33 4.94
CA THR A 152 -4.93 -8.25 4.89
C THR A 152 -3.74 -7.55 4.23
N VAL A 153 -2.61 -7.51 4.95
CA VAL A 153 -1.37 -6.86 4.53
C VAL A 153 -0.20 -7.82 4.55
N TYR A 154 0.81 -7.55 3.73
CA TYR A 154 2.10 -8.20 3.82
C TYR A 154 3.17 -7.18 4.23
N ASP A 155 3.88 -7.48 5.31
CA ASP A 155 5.00 -6.68 5.79
C ASP A 155 6.33 -7.32 5.32
N PRO A 156 7.15 -6.61 4.51
CA PRO A 156 8.40 -7.17 4.01
C PRO A 156 9.51 -7.28 5.08
N TRP A 157 9.35 -6.69 6.27
CA TRP A 157 10.37 -6.66 7.30
C TRP A 157 10.65 -8.06 7.86
N LYS A 158 11.92 -8.48 7.86
CA LYS A 158 12.31 -9.86 8.18
C LYS A 158 11.94 -10.31 9.61
N PRO A 159 12.21 -9.54 10.67
CA PRO A 159 12.01 -10.00 12.06
C PRO A 159 10.58 -10.41 12.42
N THR A 160 9.56 -9.73 11.91
CA THR A 160 8.16 -9.95 12.33
C THR A 160 7.14 -9.83 11.20
N GLY A 161 7.58 -9.48 9.99
CA GLY A 161 6.64 -9.25 8.89
C GLY A 161 6.05 -10.56 8.38
N GLY A 162 5.53 -10.53 7.17
CA GLY A 162 4.77 -11.62 6.57
C GLY A 162 3.32 -11.20 6.40
N ALA A 163 2.44 -12.19 6.22
CA ALA A 163 1.02 -11.93 6.12
C ALA A 163 0.43 -11.61 7.50
N HIS A 164 -0.31 -10.50 7.58
CA HIS A 164 -1.03 -10.06 8.76
C HIS A 164 -2.43 -9.60 8.39
N THR A 165 -3.35 -9.65 9.34
CA THR A 165 -4.68 -9.05 9.24
C THR A 165 -4.81 -7.99 10.32
N ILE A 166 -5.25 -6.79 9.96
CA ILE A 166 -5.33 -5.63 10.84
C ILE A 166 -6.67 -4.91 10.61
N SER A 167 -7.26 -4.33 11.66
CA SER A 167 -8.45 -3.51 11.48
C SER A 167 -8.14 -2.28 10.63
N ALA A 168 -9.10 -1.83 9.82
CA ALA A 168 -8.94 -0.61 9.03
C ALA A 168 -8.75 0.63 9.91
N ALA A 169 -9.39 0.65 11.09
CA ALA A 169 -9.22 1.73 12.07
C ALA A 169 -7.79 1.80 12.61
N THR A 170 -7.24 0.67 13.05
CA THR A 170 -5.85 0.61 13.52
C THR A 170 -4.90 0.99 12.39
N LEU A 171 -5.10 0.46 11.19
CA LEU A 171 -4.23 0.74 10.06
C LEU A 171 -4.27 2.21 9.64
N ALA A 172 -5.45 2.83 9.57
CA ALA A 172 -5.61 4.24 9.25
C ALA A 172 -4.92 5.15 10.29
N GLY A 173 -5.01 4.81 11.58
CA GLY A 173 -4.37 5.57 12.66
C GLY A 173 -2.84 5.46 12.71
N ILE A 174 -2.23 4.60 11.90
CA ILE A 174 -0.77 4.42 11.84
C ILE A 174 -0.18 4.78 10.46
N LEU A 175 -0.98 5.26 9.51
CA LEU A 175 -0.45 5.71 8.23
C LEU A 175 0.47 6.95 8.43
N GLN A 176 1.41 7.16 7.50
CA GLN A 176 2.30 8.32 7.52
C GLN A 176 1.72 9.54 6.77
N PRO A 177 1.45 10.68 7.44
CA PRO A 177 0.77 11.86 6.86
C PRO A 177 1.27 12.35 5.49
N ALA A 178 2.55 12.12 5.17
CA ALA A 178 3.21 12.54 3.92
C ALA A 178 3.60 11.38 2.97
N GLY A 179 3.03 10.18 3.14
CA GLY A 179 3.32 9.00 2.31
C GLY A 179 2.19 7.96 2.21
N ASN A 180 1.00 8.31 2.72
CA ASN A 180 -0.02 7.40 3.26
C ASN A 180 -0.40 6.18 2.40
N MET A 181 -0.49 6.28 1.07
CA MET A 181 -0.69 5.12 0.18
C MET A 181 -0.24 5.44 -1.23
N TYR A 182 0.36 4.50 -1.96
CA TYR A 182 0.37 4.56 -3.42
C TYR A 182 -0.98 4.08 -3.91
N TYR A 183 -1.91 5.02 -4.05
CA TYR A 183 -3.26 4.75 -4.53
C TYR A 183 -3.29 4.67 -6.04
N LEU A 184 -3.90 3.61 -6.56
CA LEU A 184 -4.04 3.39 -7.99
C LEU A 184 -5.35 3.95 -8.54
N SER A 185 -5.28 4.65 -9.67
CA SER A 185 -6.42 5.00 -10.52
C SER A 185 -6.18 4.55 -11.95
N LYS A 186 -7.25 4.28 -12.71
CA LYS A 186 -7.17 4.17 -14.17
C LYS A 186 -6.90 5.54 -14.76
N LEU A 187 -6.09 5.58 -15.82
CA LEU A 187 -5.83 6.75 -16.67
C LEU A 187 -6.98 6.97 -17.65
#